data_AF-A0A968MSW0-F1
#
_entry.id   AF-A0A968MSW0-F1
#
_cell.length_a   1.000
_cell.length_b   1.000
_cell.length_c   1.000
_cell.angle_alpha   90.00
_cell.angle_beta   90.00
_cell.angle_gamma   90.00
#
_symmetry.space_group_name_H-M   'P 1'
#
loop_
_entity.id
_entity.type
_entity.pdbx_description
1 polymer ?
#
loop_
_entity_poly.entity_id
_entity_poly.type
_entity_poly.pdbx_seq_one_letter_code
_entity_poly.pdbx_strand_id
1 'polypeptide(L)' 'MGSLAVKLERRYNVKIQFLDESLKNYVFSGILKDETFEQVIDVIRLTSPVKFTIEGNSVQLMEDKSLRNKIK' A
#
# COMPACT_ATOMS: atom_id res chain seq x y z
N MET A 1 -4.88 -0.33 -7.54
CA MET A 1 -4.19 0.46 -6.50
C MET A 1 -3.88 1.85 -6.96
N GLY A 2 -3.75 2.09 -8.26
CA GLY A 2 -3.37 3.41 -8.77
C GLY A 2 -4.22 4.56 -8.21
N SER A 3 -5.54 4.39 -8.13
CA SER A 3 -6.44 5.44 -7.62
C SER A 3 -6.32 5.73 -6.12
N LEU A 4 -6.00 4.72 -5.29
CA LEU A 4 -5.81 4.90 -3.85
C LEU A 4 -4.44 5.54 -3.56
N ALA A 5 -3.40 5.07 -4.25
CA ALA A 5 -2.05 5.62 -4.08
C ALA A 5 -2.03 7.12 -4.39
N VAL A 6 -2.62 7.57 -5.51
CA VAL A 6 -2.69 8.99 -5.86
C VAL A 6 -3.41 9.82 -4.79
N LYS A 7 -4.44 9.27 -4.14
CA LYS A 7 -5.13 9.96 -3.03
C LYS A 7 -4.25 10.08 -1.80
N LEU A 8 -3.52 9.02 -1.46
CA LEU A 8 -2.58 9.00 -0.33
C LEU A 8 -1.41 9.95 -0.57
N GLU A 9 -0.82 9.92 -1.76
CA GLU A 9 0.27 10.83 -2.15
C GLU A 9 -0.14 12.29 -1.98
N ARG A 10 -1.34 12.66 -2.43
CA ARG A 10 -1.86 14.03 -2.29
C ARG A 10 -2.23 14.40 -0.86
N ARG A 11 -2.81 13.48 -0.08
CA ARG A 11 -3.29 13.76 1.28
C ARG A 11 -2.14 13.86 2.29
N TYR A 12 -1.11 13.03 2.13
CA TYR A 12 0.00 12.90 3.09
C TYR A 12 1.33 13.45 2.57
N ASN A 13 1.35 14.00 1.35
CA ASN A 13 2.57 14.50 0.69
C ASN A 13 3.69 13.44 0.63
N VAL A 14 3.30 12.23 0.26
CA VAL A 14 4.19 11.07 0.07
C VAL A 14 4.26 10.72 -1.42
N LYS A 15 5.32 10.03 -1.84
CA LYS A 15 5.43 9.40 -3.16
C LYS A 15 5.29 7.90 -3.02
N ILE A 16 4.38 7.30 -3.76
CA ILE A 16 4.15 5.86 -3.77
C ILE A 16 4.68 5.28 -5.09
N GLN A 17 5.70 4.44 -4.98
CA GLN A 17 6.31 3.72 -6.10
C GLN A 17 5.91 2.26 -6.05
N PHE A 18 5.33 1.77 -7.13
CA PHE A 18 5.04 0.35 -7.30
C PHE A 18 6.26 -0.34 -7.90
N LEU A 19 6.91 -1.23 -7.15
CA LEU A 19 8.03 -2.02 -7.66
C LEU A 19 7.56 -3.16 -8.55
N ASP A 20 6.34 -3.68 -8.33
CA ASP A 20 5.69 -4.65 -9.19
C ASP A 20 4.50 -4.01 -9.93
N GLU A 21 4.47 -4.16 -11.25
CA GLU A 21 3.36 -3.64 -12.06
C GLU A 21 2.04 -4.39 -11.78
N SER A 22 2.11 -5.64 -11.30
CA SER A 22 0.96 -6.41 -10.82
C SER A 22 0.21 -5.73 -9.68
N LEU A 23 0.91 -4.93 -8.85
CA LEU A 23 0.30 -4.19 -7.74
C LEU A 23 -0.59 -3.05 -8.23
N LYS A 24 -0.36 -2.51 -9.44
CA LYS A 24 -1.26 -1.50 -10.03
C LYS A 24 -2.69 -2.05 -10.17
N ASN A 25 -2.81 -3.34 -10.49
CA ASN A 25 -4.07 -4.06 -10.70
C ASN A 25 -4.71 -4.57 -9.41
N TYR A 26 -3.98 -4.64 -8.31
CA TYR A 26 -4.55 -5.03 -7.01
C TYR A 26 -5.61 -3.97 -6.60
N VAL A 27 -6.74 -4.30 -5.98
CA VAL A 27 -7.73 -3.30 -5.55
C VAL A 27 -7.78 -3.22 -4.02
N PHE A 28 -7.30 -2.12 -3.43
CA PHE A 28 -7.41 -1.87 -1.98
C PHE A 28 -8.72 -1.14 -1.77
N SER A 29 -9.67 -1.83 -1.15
CA SER A 29 -10.86 -1.23 -0.58
C SER A 29 -10.60 -0.96 0.89
N GLY A 30 -10.39 0.30 1.25
CA GLY A 30 -10.18 0.73 2.63
C GLY A 30 -10.74 2.13 2.84
N ILE A 31 -11.25 2.40 4.04
CA ILE A 31 -11.74 3.73 4.43
C ILE A 31 -10.65 4.38 5.28
N LEU A 32 -10.09 5.48 4.79
CA LEU A 32 -9.07 6.26 5.50
C LEU A 32 -9.75 7.19 6.51
N LYS A 33 -9.77 6.82 7.80
CA LYS A 33 -10.43 7.60 8.85
C LYS A 33 -9.41 8.38 9.68
N ASP A 34 -9.02 9.57 9.23
CA ASP A 34 -8.08 10.49 9.93
C ASP A 34 -6.87 9.82 10.60
N GLU A 35 -6.45 8.68 10.06
CA GLU A 35 -5.32 7.89 10.51
C GLU A 35 -4.04 8.46 9.92
N THR A 36 -2.92 8.24 10.59
CA THR A 36 -1.61 8.55 10.00
C THR A 36 -1.32 7.63 8.82
N PHE A 37 -0.49 8.09 7.90
CA PHE A 37 -0.10 7.30 6.74
C PHE A 37 0.50 5.93 7.12
N GLU A 38 1.28 5.89 8.21
CA GLU A 38 1.88 4.68 8.76
C GLU A 38 0.83 3.68 9.23
N GLN A 39 -0.19 4.14 9.96
CA GLN A 39 -1.29 3.29 10.43
C GLN A 39 -2.05 2.67 9.25
N VAL A 40 -2.34 3.47 8.22
CA VAL A 40 -3.00 3.00 7.01
C VAL A 40 -2.16 1.91 6.34
N ILE A 41 -0.85 2.14 6.19
CA ILE A 41 0.07 1.15 5.60
C ILE A 41 0.10 -0.14 6.42
N ASP A 42 0.17 -0.04 7.74
CA ASP A 42 0.21 -1.22 8.60
C ASP A 42 -1.07 -2.05 8.49
N VAL A 43 -2.24 -1.41 8.45
CA VAL A 43 -3.51 -2.10 8.20
C VAL A 43 -3.50 -2.80 6.85
N ILE A 44 -2.96 -2.16 5.81
CA ILE A 44 -2.87 -2.76 4.49
C ILE A 44 -1.93 -3.98 4.50
N ARG A 45 -0.79 -3.91 5.20
CA ARG A 45 0.13 -5.05 5.38
C ARG A 45 -0.49 -6.21 6.15
N LEU A 46 -1.35 -5.92 7.12
CA LEU A 46 -2.05 -6.93 7.92
C LEU A 46 -3.18 -7.60 7.13
N THR A 47 -3.84 -6.87 6.25
CA THR A 47 -5.03 -7.34 5.52
C THR A 47 -4.70 -7.86 4.12
N SER A 48 -3.46 -7.74 3.66
CA SER A 48 -3.05 -8.18 2.33
C SER A 48 -1.59 -8.60 2.21
N PRO A 49 -1.27 -9.49 1.25
CA PRO A 49 0.07 -10.02 1.03
C PRO A 49 0.94 -8.99 0.28
N VAL A 50 1.13 -7.82 0.87
CA VAL A 50 1.89 -6.72 0.28
C VAL A 50 2.89 -6.18 1.29
N LYS A 51 4.10 -5.90 0.83
CA LYS A 51 5.14 -5.23 1.60
C LYS A 51 5.20 -3.76 1.22
N PHE A 52 5.32 -2.91 2.24
CA PHE A 52 5.57 -1.49 2.09
C PHE A 52 6.91 -1.14 2.71
N THR A 53 7.73 -0.36 2.01
CA THR A 53 8.98 0.18 2.53
C THR A 53 8.87 1.68 2.53
N ILE A 54 9.04 2.31 3.69
CA ILE A 54 8.98 3.76 3.84
C ILE A 54 10.43 4.28 3.91
N GLU A 55 10.78 5.16 2.99
CA GLU A 55 12.06 5.86 2.91
C GLU A 55 11.81 7.37 2.89
N GLY A 56 11.71 7.97 4.09
CA GLY A 56 11.35 9.38 4.25
C GLY A 56 9.95 9.66 3.70
N ASN A 57 9.86 10.50 2.66
CA ASN A 57 8.59 10.79 1.97
C ASN A 57 8.30 9.84 0.81
N SER A 58 9.17 8.86 0.52
CA SER A 58 8.95 7.88 -0.53
C SER A 58 8.53 6.53 0.06
N VAL A 59 7.65 5.84 -0.64
CA VAL A 59 7.00 4.63 -0.19
C VAL A 59 7.02 3.65 -1.33
N GLN A 60 7.68 2.52 -1.14
CA GLN A 60 7.77 1.47 -2.14
C GLN A 60 6.79 0.35 -1.79
N LEU A 61 5.93 -0.03 -2.73
CA LEU A 61 5.09 -1.22 -2.63
C LEU A 61 5.71 -2.38 -3.39
N MET A 62 5.72 -3.53 -2.75
CA MET A 62 6.20 -4.80 -3.28
C MET A 62 5.16 -5.89 -3.02
N GLU A 63 5.02 -6.84 -3.92
CA GLU A 63 4.18 -8.00 -3.68
C GLU A 63 4.86 -8.95 -2.69
N ASP A 64 4.19 -9.27 -1.59
CA ASP A 64 4.68 -10.31 -0.67
C ASP A 64 4.24 -11.68 -1.15
N LYS A 65 5.00 -12.23 -2.10
CA LYS A 65 4.75 -13.57 -2.67
C LYS A 65 4.75 -14.68 -1.61
N SER A 66 5.30 -14.43 -0.41
CA SER A 66 5.29 -15.41 0.69
C SER A 66 3.93 -15.61 1.35
N LEU A 67 3.04 -14.60 1.29
CA LEU A 67 1.72 -14.62 1.93
C LEU A 67 0.58 -15.05 0.99
N ARG A 68 0.85 -15.16 -0.32
CA ARG A 68 -0.15 -15.56 -1.34
C ARG A 68 -0.76 -16.95 -1.09
N ASN A 69 -0.10 -17.80 -0.29
CA ASN A 69 -0.57 -19.16 0.03
C ASN A 69 -1.53 -19.27 1.23
N LYS A 70 -1.84 -18.19 1.96
CA LYS A 70 -2.72 -18.26 3.16
C LYS A 70 -4.18 -17.87 2.95
N ILE A 71 -4.55 -17.32 1.80
CA ILE A 71 -5.92 -16.87 1.50
C ILE A 71 -6.59 -17.78 0.45
N LYS A 72 -6.22 -19.08 0.42
CA LYS A 72 -6.87 -20.08 -0.43
C LYS A 72 -7.89 -20.88 0.37
#